data_AF-A0A521DKQ5-F1
#
_entry.id   AF-A0A521DKQ5-F1
#
_cell.length_a   1.000
_cell.length_b   1.000
_cell.length_c   1.000
_cell.angle_alpha   90.00
_cell.angle_beta   90.00
_cell.angle_gamma   90.00
#
_symmetry.space_group_name_H-M   'P 1'
#
loop_
_entity.id
_entity.type
_entity.pdbx_description
1 polymer ?
#
loop_
_entity_poly.entity_id
_entity_poly.type
_entity_poly.pdbx_seq_one_letter_code
_entity_poly.pdbx_strand_id
1 'polypeptide(L)' 'MKKKDEYQHYMGMSKLQIFIEMNDQANYYMANKWEYHINTNLFGKKTILILFFRKDIVYKIRIKKTYKKIVPQTLYYV' A
#
# COMPACT_ATOMS: atom_id res chain seq x y z
N MET A 1 -2.14 -0.67 19.86
CA MET A 1 -2.41 -0.09 18.54
C MET A 1 -1.08 0.47 18.00
N LYS A 2 -0.28 -0.35 17.30
CA LYS A 2 1.04 0.04 16.76
C LYS A 2 0.96 -0.03 15.25
N LYS A 3 0.78 1.07 14.50
CA LYS A 3 0.85 1.03 13.02
C LYS A 3 1.15 2.39 12.35
N LYS A 4 0.82 3.54 12.94
CA LYS A 4 0.99 4.84 12.23
C LYS A 4 2.44 5.33 12.27
N ASP A 5 3.11 5.17 13.40
CA ASP A 5 4.47 5.69 13.64
C ASP A 5 5.56 4.96 12.86
N GLU A 6 5.43 3.64 12.67
CA GLU A 6 6.42 2.80 11.96
C GLU A 6 6.65 3.18 10.50
N TYR A 7 5.77 3.98 9.90
CA TYR A 7 5.89 4.41 8.50
C TYR A 7 5.92 5.93 8.36
N GLN A 8 5.89 6.69 9.47
CA GLN A 8 5.98 8.15 9.39
C GLN A 8 7.35 8.61 8.88
N HIS A 9 8.39 7.80 9.01
CA HIS A 9 9.73 8.14 8.50
C HIS A 9 9.75 8.30 6.97
N TYR A 10 8.81 7.70 6.24
CA TYR A 10 8.64 7.91 4.81
C TYR A 10 8.10 9.29 4.43
N MET A 11 7.58 10.06 5.38
CA MET A 11 7.05 11.39 5.10
C MET A 11 8.17 12.31 4.60
N GLY A 12 7.96 12.97 3.46
CA GLY A 12 8.97 13.84 2.85
C GLY A 12 10.05 13.12 2.04
N MET A 13 10.10 11.78 2.07
CA MET A 13 11.02 11.02 1.20
C MET A 13 10.60 11.08 -0.27
N SER A 14 11.57 10.98 -1.16
CA SER A 14 11.34 10.88 -2.60
C SER A 14 10.96 9.47 -3.03
N LYS A 15 10.30 9.33 -4.19
CA LYS A 15 10.02 8.02 -4.80
C LYS A 15 11.27 7.15 -4.95
N LEU A 16 12.42 7.74 -5.29
CA LEU A 16 13.68 7.01 -5.43
C LEU A 16 14.15 6.44 -4.09
N GLN A 17 14.08 7.22 -3.01
CA GLN A 17 14.43 6.76 -1.65
C GLN A 17 13.53 5.61 -1.22
N ILE A 18 12.22 5.76 -1.40
CA ILE A 18 11.24 4.70 -1.11
C ILE A 18 11.51 3.45 -1.95
N PHE A 19 11.83 3.62 -3.24
CA PHE A 19 12.12 2.50 -4.14
C PHE A 19 13.34 1.69 -3.68
N ILE A 20 14.41 2.38 -3.28
CA ILE A 20 15.63 1.74 -2.75
C ILE A 20 15.35 1.03 -1.43
N GLU A 21 14.62 1.69 -0.51
CA GLU A 21 14.36 1.14 0.83
C GLU A 21 13.40 -0.06 0.80
N MET A 22 12.36 0.00 -0.05
CA MET A 22 11.34 -1.05 -0.13
C MET A 22 11.73 -2.19 -1.08
N ASN A 23 12.73 -1.99 -1.94
CA ASN A 23 13.16 -2.91 -2.99
C ASN A 23 11.99 -3.51 -3.80
N ASP A 24 10.97 -2.69 -4.06
CA ASP A 24 9.73 -3.11 -4.70
C ASP A 24 9.62 -2.54 -6.12
N GLN A 25 9.59 -3.45 -7.09
CA GLN A 25 9.52 -3.14 -8.52
C GLN A 25 8.09 -3.14 -9.06
N ALA A 26 7.09 -3.52 -8.25
CA ALA A 26 5.71 -3.66 -8.72
C ALA A 26 5.00 -2.31 -8.91
N ASN A 27 5.50 -1.25 -8.28
CA ASN A 27 4.88 0.08 -8.36
C ASN A 27 5.33 0.84 -9.61
N TYR A 28 4.35 1.33 -10.38
CA TYR A 28 4.63 2.17 -11.54
C TYR A 28 5.19 3.53 -11.10
N TYR A 29 6.40 3.87 -11.53
CA TYR A 29 7.12 5.04 -11.01
C TYR A 29 6.36 6.36 -11.23
N MET A 30 5.66 6.52 -12.36
CA MET A 30 4.90 7.74 -12.66
C MET A 30 3.58 7.84 -11.88
N ALA A 31 3.16 6.80 -11.16
CA ALA A 31 1.95 6.87 -10.35
C ALA A 31 2.14 7.83 -9.16
N ASN A 32 1.10 8.61 -8.86
CA ASN A 32 1.07 9.51 -7.69
C ASN A 32 0.64 8.81 -6.39
N LYS A 33 0.49 7.48 -6.46
CA LYS A 33 0.01 6.65 -5.36
C LYS A 33 0.63 5.27 -5.49
N TRP A 34 1.29 4.80 -4.44
CA TRP A 34 1.83 3.44 -4.35
C TRP A 34 1.12 2.69 -3.21
N GLU A 35 0.85 1.40 -3.44
CA GLU A 35 0.22 0.52 -2.47
C GLU A 35 1.13 -0.66 -2.16
N TYR A 36 1.39 -0.88 -0.88
CA TYR A 36 2.25 -1.95 -0.40
C TYR A 36 1.45 -2.88 0.50
N HIS A 37 1.49 -4.17 0.20
CA HIS A 37 0.90 -5.18 1.08
C HIS A 37 1.83 -5.43 2.26
N ILE A 38 1.39 -5.05 3.46
CA ILE A 38 2.18 -5.19 4.69
C ILE A 38 2.01 -6.58 5.31
N ASN A 39 0.76 -7.01 5.50
CA ASN A 39 0.46 -8.34 5.98
C ASN A 39 -0.97 -8.77 5.69
N THR A 40 -1.20 -10.08 5.75
CA THR A 40 -2.53 -10.69 5.82
C THR A 40 -2.61 -11.50 7.11
N ASN A 41 -3.64 -11.28 7.92
CA ASN A 41 -3.85 -12.11 9.11
C ASN A 41 -4.56 -13.43 8.73
N LEU A 42 -4.65 -14.36 9.69
CA LEU A 42 -5.27 -15.68 9.49
C LEU A 42 -6.74 -15.61 9.03
N PHE A 43 -7.45 -14.52 9.32
CA PHE A 43 -8.83 -14.29 8.87
C PHE A 43 -8.92 -13.58 7.50
N GLY A 44 -7.84 -13.57 6.73
CA GLY A 44 -7.80 -12.96 5.40
C GLY A 44 -7.88 -11.42 5.40
N LYS A 45 -7.70 -10.78 6.56
CA LYS A 45 -7.65 -9.31 6.67
C LYS A 45 -6.28 -8.82 6.23
N LYS A 46 -6.25 -8.10 5.12
CA LYS A 46 -5.08 -7.45 4.55
C LYS A 46 -4.85 -6.09 5.20
N THR A 47 -3.61 -5.79 5.54
CA THR A 47 -3.12 -4.44 5.85
C THR A 47 -2.33 -3.94 4.65
N ILE A 48 -2.72 -2.78 4.13
CA ILE A 48 -2.09 -2.12 2.98
C ILE A 48 -1.58 -0.75 3.43
N LEU A 49 -0.30 -0.48 3.20
CA LEU A 49 0.30 0.85 3.30
C LEU A 49 0.09 1.56 1.97
N ILE A 50 -0.34 2.81 2.03
CA ILE A 50 -0.58 3.65 0.87
C ILE A 50 0.24 4.93 1.02
N LEU A 51 1.14 5.16 0.07
CA LEU A 51 1.94 6.38 -0.03
C LEU A 51 1.38 7.24 -1.16
N PHE A 52 1.16 8.52 -0.87
CA PHE A 52 0.73 9.49 -1.88
C PHE A 52 1.86 10.47 -2.16
N PHE A 53 2.08 10.74 -3.45
CA PHE A 53 3.18 11.55 -3.94
C PHE A 53 2.69 12.84 -4.57
N ARG A 54 3.44 13.92 -4.37
CA ARG A 54 3.30 15.19 -5.08
C ARG A 54 4.71 15.67 -5.41
N LYS A 55 4.99 15.95 -6.69
CA LYS A 55 6.34 16.26 -7.17
C LYS A 55 7.37 15.22 -6.69
N ASP A 56 6.99 13.94 -6.80
CA ASP A 56 7.77 12.77 -6.39
C ASP A 56 8.12 12.66 -4.89
N ILE A 57 7.55 13.51 -4.03
CA ILE A 57 7.74 13.47 -2.59
C ILE A 57 6.48 12.93 -1.89
N VAL A 58 6.67 12.07 -0.90
CA VAL A 58 5.57 11.59 -0.04
C VAL A 58 5.01 12.76 0.76
N TYR A 59 3.75 13.12 0.49
CA TYR A 59 3.04 14.18 1.21
C TYR A 59 1.92 13.64 2.10
N LYS A 60 1.57 12.35 1.97
CA LYS A 60 0.54 11.71 2.78
C LYS A 60 0.76 10.21 2.84
N ILE A 61 0.55 9.66 4.03
CA ILE A 61 0.63 8.24 4.31
C ILE A 61 -0.71 7.77 4.87
N ARG A 62 -1.19 6.62 4.40
CA ARG A 62 -2.41 6.00 4.91
C ARG A 62 -2.23 4.51 5.08
N ILE A 63 -2.84 3.95 6.11
CA ILE A 63 -2.99 2.51 6.28
C ILE A 63 -4.44 2.14 6.06
N LYS A 64 -4.67 1.21 5.14
CA LYS A 64 -5.97 0.64 4.86
C LYS A 64 -5.98 -0.81 5.33
N LYS A 65 -7.03 -1.20 6.05
CA LYS A 65 -7.32 -2.61 6.34
C LYS A 65 -8.50 -3.03 5.48
N THR A 66 -8.34 -4.10 4.71
CA THR A 66 -9.39 -4.61 3.82
C THR A 66 -9.45 -6.12 3.90
N TYR A 67 -10.62 -6.69 3.68
CA TYR A 67 -10.77 -8.12 3.46
C TYR A 67 -10.70 -8.38 1.96
N LYS A 68 -10.26 -9.58 1.56
CA LYS A 68 -10.46 -10.02 0.17
C LYS A 68 -11.97 -10.11 -0.06
N LYS A 69 -12.51 -9.42 -1.06
CA LYS A 69 -13.91 -9.67 -1.48
C LYS A 69 -13.98 -11.13 -1.90
N ILE A 70 -14.81 -11.92 -1.22
CA ILE A 70 -15.20 -13.24 -1.71
C ILE A 70 -16.14 -12.95 -2.88
N VAL A 71 -15.67 -13.14 -4.10
CA VAL A 71 -16.55 -13.15 -5.27
C VAL A 71 -17.04 -14.60 -5.39
N PRO A 72 -18.33 -14.89 -5.22
CA PRO A 72 -18.84 -16.24 -5.45
C PRO A 72 -18.60 -16.60 -6.92
N GLN A 73 -18.02 -17.76 -7.18
CA GLN A 73 -17.76 -18.30 -8.52
C GLN A 73 -19.06 -18.57 -9.32
N THR A 74 -20.25 -18.38 -8.73
CA THR A 74 -21.54 -18.85 -9.24
C THR A 74 -22.28 -17.89 -10.19
N LEU A 75 -21.69 -16.79 -10.66
CA LEU A 75 -22.37 -15.84 -11.57
C LEU A 75 -21.96 -15.95 -13.05
N TYR A 76 -21.30 -17.03 -13.47
CA TYR A 76 -20.93 -17.29 -14.87
C TYR A 76 -21.77 -18.38 -15.54
N TYR A 77 -23.07 -18.50 -15.23
CA TYR A 77 -23.99 -19.33 -16.01
C TYR A 77 -25.43 -18.79 -15.87
N VAL A 78 -25.82 -17.82 -16.70
CA VAL A 78 -27.21 -17.59 -17.13
C VAL A 78 -27.18 -17.08 -18.57
#